data_AF-A0A9D5A8G7-F1
#
_entry.id   AF-A0A9D5A8G7-F1
#
_cell.length_a   1.000
_cell.length_b   1.000
_cell.length_c   1.000
_cell.angle_alpha   90.00
_cell.angle_beta   90.00
_cell.angle_gamma   90.00
#
_symmetry.space_group_name_H-M   'P 1'
#
loop_
_entity.id
_entity.type
_entity.pdbx_description
1 polymer ?
#
loop_
_entity_poly.entity_id
_entity_poly.type
_entity_poly.pdbx_seq_one_letter_code
_entity_poly.pdbx_strand_id
1 'polypeptide(L)'
;MQFKIKHHNSSPYRPKTNGAVETANDIKKIIQKITVTYKDWHEMLPFALYGYRTSVRTSTGATPFSLVYGTEAVLPVEVQIPSLRIMKEEGLEEDEWIRTRLDQINLIDEKRLAVVCHGQIYQKRMIKAFNKKVKPKVYQAGNLVIKRIIL
;
A
#
# COMPACT_ATOMS: atom_id res chain seq x y z
N MET A 1 -18.35 10.66 -22.23
CA MET A 1 -17.76 11.65 -21.29
C MET A 1 -18.72 12.00 -20.15
N GLN A 2 -19.37 11.01 -19.54
CA GLN A 2 -20.47 11.23 -18.59
C GLN A 2 -19.98 11.48 -17.16
N PHE A 3 -18.76 11.03 -16.86
CA PHE A 3 -18.07 11.27 -15.60
C PHE A 3 -16.94 12.25 -15.89
N LYS A 4 -16.87 13.37 -15.16
CA LYS A 4 -15.89 14.45 -15.33
C LYS A 4 -14.47 14.03 -14.86
N ILE A 5 -13.99 12.89 -15.35
CA ILE A 5 -12.71 12.28 -14.96
C ILE A 5 -11.63 12.78 -15.91
N LYS A 6 -10.58 13.38 -15.35
CA LYS A 6 -9.38 13.78 -16.08
C LYS A 6 -8.39 12.60 -16.14
N HIS A 7 -8.12 12.10 -17.33
CA HIS A 7 -7.15 11.03 -17.53
C HIS A 7 -5.73 11.59 -17.61
N HIS A 8 -4.82 11.03 -16.82
CA HIS A 8 -3.39 11.32 -16.87
C HIS A 8 -2.64 10.07 -17.33
N ASN A 9 -1.86 10.18 -18.40
CA ASN A 9 -1.11 9.06 -18.97
C ASN A 9 0.38 9.15 -18.60
N SER A 10 0.99 8.00 -18.28
CA SER A 10 2.44 7.89 -18.17
C SER A 10 3.08 7.76 -19.55
N SER A 11 4.36 8.13 -19.66
CA SER A 11 5.11 7.87 -20.88
C SER A 11 5.22 6.34 -21.11
N PRO A 12 5.12 5.87 -22.37
CA PRO A 12 5.36 4.47 -22.70
C PRO A 12 6.66 3.93 -22.12
N TYR A 13 6.66 2.67 -21.67
CA TYR A 13 7.84 1.97 -21.13
C TYR A 13 8.56 2.67 -19.95
N ARG A 14 7.85 3.54 -19.20
CA ARG A 14 8.34 4.15 -17.95
C ARG A 14 7.46 3.75 -16.76
N PRO A 15 7.55 2.47 -16.31
CA PRO A 15 6.64 1.97 -15.29
C PRO A 15 6.94 2.60 -13.90
N LYS A 16 8.20 3.04 -13.67
CA LYS A 16 8.61 3.84 -12.50
C LYS A 16 7.82 5.13 -12.31
N THR A 17 7.28 5.71 -13.39
CA THR A 17 6.46 6.92 -13.32
C THR A 17 5.11 6.65 -12.65
N ASN A 18 4.73 5.38 -12.49
CA ASN A 18 3.55 4.92 -11.77
C ASN A 18 3.93 4.01 -10.57
N GLY A 19 4.98 4.38 -9.83
CA GLY A 19 5.53 3.57 -8.74
C GLY A 19 4.54 3.20 -7.63
N ALA A 20 3.48 3.99 -7.40
CA ALA A 20 2.42 3.66 -6.46
C ALA A 20 1.62 2.41 -6.91
N VAL A 21 1.28 2.32 -8.19
CA VAL A 21 0.63 1.13 -8.77
C VAL A 21 1.59 -0.05 -8.83
N GLU A 22 2.88 0.19 -9.13
CA GLU A 22 3.88 -0.88 -9.06
C GLU A 22 3.99 -1.48 -7.65
N THR A 23 3.87 -0.66 -6.61
CA THR A 23 3.86 -1.14 -5.23
C THR A 23 2.57 -1.91 -4.90
N ALA A 24 1.42 -1.43 -5.37
CA ALA A 24 0.14 -2.13 -5.20
C ALA A 24 0.10 -3.49 -5.94
N ASN A 25 0.86 -3.66 -7.01
CA ASN A 25 1.01 -4.93 -7.72
C ASN A 25 1.64 -6.05 -6.86
N ASP A 26 2.16 -5.76 -5.66
CA ASP A 26 2.54 -6.78 -4.68
C ASP A 26 1.38 -7.71 -4.31
N ILE A 27 0.13 -7.31 -4.53
CA ILE A 27 -1.03 -8.20 -4.38
C ILE A 27 -0.90 -9.49 -5.20
N LYS A 28 -0.19 -9.44 -6.34
CA LYS A 28 0.11 -10.63 -7.15
C LYS A 28 0.87 -11.69 -6.35
N LYS A 29 1.79 -11.29 -5.47
CA LYS A 29 2.54 -12.20 -4.60
C LYS A 29 1.64 -12.85 -3.56
N ILE A 30 0.62 -12.13 -3.08
CA ILE A 30 -0.36 -12.67 -2.13
C ILE A 30 -1.21 -13.72 -2.86
N ILE A 31 -1.78 -13.37 -4.02
CA ILE A 31 -2.57 -14.27 -4.85
C ILE A 31 -1.77 -15.54 -5.16
N GLN A 32 -0.55 -15.42 -5.67
CA GLN A 32 0.32 -16.57 -5.97
C GLN A 32 0.55 -17.54 -4.79
N LYS A 33 0.49 -17.04 -3.56
CA LYS A 33 0.69 -17.87 -2.36
C LYS A 33 -0.58 -18.57 -1.89
N ILE A 34 -1.75 -18.00 -2.16
CA ILE A 34 -3.03 -18.52 -1.67
C ILE A 34 -3.80 -19.28 -2.75
N THR A 35 -3.44 -19.12 -4.03
CA THR A 35 -3.97 -19.93 -5.12
C THR A 35 -3.46 -21.36 -5.02
N VAL A 36 -4.38 -22.31 -5.02
CA VAL A 36 -4.06 -23.73 -5.02
C VAL A 36 -3.80 -24.20 -6.45
N THR A 37 -4.58 -23.69 -7.40
CA THR A 37 -4.43 -23.91 -8.82
C THR A 37 -4.27 -22.58 -9.56
N TYR A 38 -3.54 -22.55 -10.68
CA TYR A 38 -3.43 -21.29 -11.45
C TYR A 38 -4.80 -20.77 -11.95
N LYS A 39 -5.82 -21.62 -12.00
CA LYS A 39 -7.15 -21.29 -12.53
C LYS A 39 -8.06 -20.61 -11.50
N ASP A 40 -7.81 -20.79 -10.20
CA ASP A 40 -8.65 -20.26 -9.11
C ASP A 40 -8.27 -18.84 -8.64
N TRP A 41 -7.31 -18.18 -9.30
CA TRP A 41 -6.79 -16.87 -8.85
C TRP A 41 -7.86 -15.80 -8.66
N HIS A 42 -8.92 -15.84 -9.46
CA HIS A 42 -10.01 -14.88 -9.42
C HIS A 42 -10.92 -15.11 -8.20
N GLU A 43 -11.08 -16.36 -7.77
CA GLU A 43 -11.80 -16.72 -6.53
C GLU A 43 -11.01 -16.31 -5.29
N MET A 44 -9.68 -16.34 -5.38
CA MET A 44 -8.78 -15.94 -4.29
C MET A 44 -8.59 -14.43 -4.17
N LEU A 45 -8.94 -13.66 -5.21
CA LEU A 45 -8.71 -12.22 -5.28
C LEU A 45 -9.36 -11.43 -4.11
N PRO A 46 -10.62 -11.68 -3.69
CA PRO A 46 -11.22 -10.98 -2.56
C PRO A 46 -10.44 -11.20 -1.25
N PHE A 47 -9.93 -12.40 -1.02
CA PHE A 47 -9.13 -12.73 0.17
C PHE A 47 -7.77 -12.05 0.13
N ALA A 48 -7.11 -12.05 -1.04
CA ALA A 48 -5.86 -11.31 -1.23
C ALA A 48 -6.03 -9.80 -1.01
N LEU A 49 -7.12 -9.23 -1.52
CA LEU A 49 -7.47 -7.83 -1.31
C LEU A 49 -7.74 -7.52 0.16
N TYR A 50 -8.48 -8.39 0.85
CA TYR A 50 -8.76 -8.24 2.27
C TYR A 50 -7.46 -8.22 3.08
N GLY A 51 -6.62 -9.26 2.93
CA GLY A 51 -5.33 -9.33 3.61
C GLY A 51 -4.41 -8.16 3.28
N TYR A 52 -4.38 -7.71 2.02
CA TYR A 52 -3.59 -6.54 1.63
C TYR A 52 -4.08 -5.26 2.32
N ARG A 53 -5.40 -5.06 2.41
CA ARG A 53 -6.01 -3.85 3.00
C ARG A 53 -5.87 -3.79 4.51
N THR A 54 -5.85 -4.93 5.20
CA THR A 54 -5.81 -5.01 6.68
C THR A 54 -4.42 -5.29 7.25
N SER A 55 -3.40 -5.51 6.40
CA SER A 55 -2.02 -5.70 6.84
C SER A 55 -1.20 -4.42 6.77
N VAL A 56 -0.34 -4.21 7.78
CA VAL A 56 0.58 -3.07 7.81
C VAL A 56 1.60 -3.18 6.68
N ARG A 57 1.76 -2.12 5.88
CA ARG A 57 2.75 -2.08 4.81
C ARG A 57 4.05 -1.51 5.33
N THR A 58 5.17 -2.19 5.13
CA THR A 58 6.50 -1.74 5.58
C THR A 58 6.88 -0.36 5.05
N SER A 59 6.44 -0.04 3.83
CA SER A 59 6.69 1.23 3.16
C SER A 59 5.93 2.41 3.77
N THR A 60 4.80 2.19 4.43
CA THR A 60 3.95 3.25 5.01
C THR A 60 3.85 3.19 6.53
N GLY A 61 4.11 2.02 7.14
CA GLY A 61 3.89 1.78 8.56
C GLY A 61 2.42 1.68 8.97
N ALA A 62 1.49 1.70 8.02
CA ALA A 62 0.04 1.66 8.25
C ALA A 62 -0.67 0.65 7.34
N THR A 63 -1.90 0.29 7.68
CA THR A 63 -2.76 -0.52 6.80
C THR A 63 -3.42 0.37 5.74
N PRO A 64 -3.62 -0.10 4.50
CA PRO A 64 -4.36 0.67 3.50
C PRO A 64 -5.78 1.02 3.95
N PHE A 65 -6.42 0.16 4.74
CA PHE A 65 -7.76 0.40 5.27
C PHE A 65 -7.78 1.63 6.21
N SER A 66 -6.84 1.73 7.16
CA SER A 66 -6.83 2.85 8.11
C SER A 66 -6.50 4.18 7.46
N LEU A 67 -5.77 4.19 6.34
CA LEU A 67 -5.55 5.41 5.55
C LEU A 67 -6.80 5.91 4.81
N VAL A 68 -7.78 5.04 4.54
CA VAL A 68 -9.05 5.41 3.90
C VAL A 68 -10.09 5.78 4.95
N TYR A 69 -10.21 4.98 6.00
CA TYR A 69 -11.31 5.07 6.97
C TYR A 69 -10.93 5.65 8.34
N GLY A 70 -9.66 6.00 8.55
CA GLY A 70 -9.16 6.63 9.79
C GLY A 70 -8.95 5.70 10.97
N THR A 71 -9.43 4.45 10.88
CA THR A 71 -9.31 3.42 11.91
C THR A 71 -8.98 2.07 11.28
N GLU A 72 -8.44 1.15 12.09
CA GLU A 72 -8.14 -0.21 11.63
C GLU A 72 -9.42 -1.01 11.38
N ALA A 73 -9.38 -1.90 10.39
CA ALA A 73 -10.52 -2.78 10.13
C ALA A 73 -10.80 -3.66 11.36
N VAL A 74 -12.08 -3.94 11.61
CA VAL A 74 -12.48 -5.02 12.52
C VAL A 74 -12.28 -6.34 11.80
N LEU A 75 -11.44 -7.21 12.36
CA LEU A 75 -11.19 -8.53 11.80
C LEU A 75 -12.28 -9.52 12.25
N PRO A 76 -12.65 -10.51 11.42
CA PRO A 76 -13.62 -11.54 11.81
C PRO A 76 -13.30 -12.23 13.14
N VAL A 77 -12.01 -12.47 13.43
CA VAL A 77 -11.58 -13.09 14.68
C VAL A 77 -11.88 -12.22 15.91
N GLU A 78 -11.86 -10.90 15.77
CA GLU A 78 -12.20 -9.97 16.86
C GLU A 78 -13.70 -9.93 17.16
N VAL A 79 -14.53 -10.32 16.19
CA VAL A 79 -15.98 -10.44 16.38
C VAL A 79 -16.32 -11.82 16.95
N GLN A 80 -15.70 -12.88 16.42
CA GLN A 80 -15.91 -14.24 16.90
C GLN A 80 -15.40 -14.44 18.33
N ILE A 81 -14.28 -13.80 18.66
CA ILE A 81 -13.74 -13.70 20.02
C ILE A 81 -13.72 -12.20 20.33
N PRO A 82 -14.78 -11.67 21.00
CA PRO A 82 -14.95 -10.25 21.25
C PRO A 82 -13.66 -9.61 21.76
N SER A 83 -13.04 -8.80 20.91
CA SER A 83 -11.83 -8.08 21.29
C SER A 83 -12.17 -6.94 22.24
N LEU A 84 -11.18 -6.44 22.98
CA LEU A 84 -11.37 -5.28 23.87
C LEU A 84 -11.96 -4.07 23.13
N ARG A 85 -11.68 -3.93 21.83
CA ARG A 85 -12.25 -2.87 21.00
C ARG A 85 -13.76 -3.07 20.82
N ILE A 86 -14.19 -4.29 20.46
CA ILE A 86 -15.61 -4.61 20.29
C ILE A 86 -16.36 -4.44 21.60
N MET A 87 -15.84 -5.01 22.69
CA MET A 87 -16.46 -4.90 24.00
C MET A 87 -16.58 -3.44 24.47
N LYS A 88 -15.59 -2.60 24.14
CA LYS A 88 -15.64 -1.18 24.45
C LYS A 88 -16.72 -0.46 23.66
N GLU A 89 -16.83 -0.74 22.36
CA GLU A 89 -17.83 -0.10 21.49
C GLU A 89 -19.28 -0.54 21.82
N GLU A 90 -19.49 -1.79 22.23
CA GLU A 90 -20.81 -2.30 22.66
C GLU A 90 -21.36 -1.59 23.89
N GLY A 91 -20.49 -1.04 24.74
CA GLY A 91 -20.89 -0.32 25.96
C GLY A 91 -21.06 1.19 25.80
N LEU A 92 -20.88 1.74 24.59
CA LEU A 92 -21.02 3.17 24.34
C LEU A 92 -22.46 3.56 24.02
N GLU A 93 -22.89 4.68 24.60
CA GLU A 93 -24.08 5.37 24.13
C GLU A 93 -23.85 5.92 22.71
N GLU A 94 -24.93 6.08 21.94
CA GLU A 94 -24.85 6.45 20.53
C GLU A 94 -24.11 7.79 20.31
N ASP A 95 -24.35 8.78 21.17
CA ASP A 95 -23.72 10.09 21.06
C ASP A 95 -22.22 10.05 21.37
N GLU A 96 -21.78 9.21 22.31
CA GLU A 96 -20.37 8.97 22.60
C GLU A 96 -19.67 8.22 21.45
N TRP A 97 -20.35 7.24 20.85
CA TRP A 97 -19.84 6.53 19.67
C TRP A 97 -19.64 7.49 18.48
N ILE A 98 -20.62 8.36 18.20
CA ILE A 98 -20.52 9.36 17.13
C ILE A 98 -19.35 10.31 17.38
N ARG A 99 -19.20 10.84 18.60
CA ARG A 99 -18.08 11.73 18.96
C ARG A 99 -16.73 11.04 18.74
N THR A 100 -16.59 9.81 19.25
CA THR A 100 -15.37 9.01 19.08
C THR A 100 -15.05 8.80 17.60
N ARG A 101 -16.06 8.53 16.77
CA ARG A 101 -15.87 8.33 15.33
C ARG A 101 -15.46 9.62 14.61
N LEU A 102 -16.04 10.76 14.98
CA LEU A 102 -15.66 12.07 14.43
C LEU A 102 -14.20 12.40 14.77
N ASP A 103 -13.77 12.16 16.00
CA ASP A 103 -12.39 12.40 16.42
C ASP A 103 -11.40 11.54 15.62
N GLN A 104 -11.72 10.26 15.38
CA GLN A 104 -10.91 9.38 14.54
C GLN A 104 -10.77 9.90 13.10
N ILE A 105 -11.85 10.47 12.55
CA ILE A 105 -11.87 11.05 11.20
C ILE A 105 -11.04 12.33 11.18
N ASN A 106 -11.17 13.20 12.17
CA ASN A 106 -10.40 14.45 12.26
C ASN A 106 -8.89 14.20 12.30
N LEU A 107 -8.45 13.10 12.93
CA LEU A 107 -7.05 12.72 13.02
C LEU A 107 -6.52 11.98 11.76
N ILE A 108 -7.35 11.72 10.74
CA ILE A 108 -6.92 10.93 9.58
C ILE A 108 -5.83 11.62 8.75
N ASP A 109 -5.90 12.94 8.62
CA ASP A 109 -4.97 13.68 7.79
C ASP A 109 -3.59 13.79 8.46
N GLU A 110 -3.56 13.88 9.79
CA GLU A 110 -2.32 13.77 10.57
C GLU A 110 -1.66 12.40 10.38
N LYS A 111 -2.43 11.31 10.45
CA LYS A 111 -1.94 9.94 10.19
C LYS A 111 -1.38 9.83 8.77
N ARG A 112 -2.09 10.37 7.77
CA ARG A 112 -1.64 10.37 6.37
C ARG A 112 -0.34 11.15 6.20
N LEU A 113 -0.21 12.30 6.85
CA LEU A 113 1.02 13.10 6.81
C LEU A 113 2.19 12.33 7.43
N ALA A 114 1.99 11.68 8.58
CA ALA A 114 3.01 10.83 9.21
C ALA A 114 3.45 9.69 8.28
N VAL A 115 2.51 9.07 7.57
CA VAL A 115 2.78 8.04 6.55
C VAL A 115 3.62 8.58 5.38
N VAL A 116 3.36 9.80 4.91
CA VAL A 116 4.18 10.43 3.85
C VAL A 116 5.63 10.54 4.31
N CYS A 117 5.86 11.03 5.53
CA CYS A 117 7.19 11.14 6.12
C CYS A 117 7.88 9.76 6.23
N HIS A 118 7.17 8.75 6.74
CA HIS A 118 7.68 7.38 6.83
C HIS A 118 8.04 6.83 5.45
N GLY A 119 7.19 7.05 4.44
CA GLY A 119 7.42 6.66 3.06
C GLY A 119 8.69 7.26 2.47
N GLN A 120 8.96 8.54 2.72
CA GLN A 120 10.21 9.19 2.29
C GLN A 120 11.44 8.56 2.96
N ILE A 121 11.37 8.27 4.27
CA ILE A 121 12.45 7.60 5.00
C ILE A 121 12.69 6.21 4.43
N TYR A 122 11.62 5.45 4.19
CA TYR A 122 11.69 4.12 3.57
C TYR A 122 12.34 4.18 2.19
N GLN A 123 11.93 5.10 1.33
CA GLN A 123 12.53 5.30 0.01
C GLN A 123 14.02 5.61 0.09
N LYS A 124 14.44 6.52 0.99
CA LYS A 124 15.85 6.84 1.23
C LYS A 124 16.65 5.61 1.66
N ARG A 125 16.09 4.76 2.54
CA ARG A 125 16.72 3.49 2.95
C ARG A 125 16.89 2.54 1.77
N MET A 126 15.85 2.39 0.94
CA MET A 126 15.90 1.54 -0.26
C MET A 126 16.95 2.03 -1.27
N ILE A 127 17.05 3.33 -1.51
CA ILE A 127 18.07 3.92 -2.40
C ILE A 127 19.48 3.62 -1.87
N LYS A 128 19.72 3.83 -0.57
CA LYS A 128 21.02 3.52 0.05
C LYS A 128 21.38 2.04 -0.08
N ALA A 129 20.43 1.14 0.17
CA ALA A 129 20.63 -0.30 0.06
C ALA A 129 20.94 -0.72 -1.39
N PHE A 130 20.27 -0.13 -2.37
CA PHE A 130 20.55 -0.36 -3.79
C PHE A 130 21.94 0.14 -4.16
N ASN A 131 22.27 1.40 -3.85
CA ASN A 131 23.55 2.02 -4.19
C ASN A 131 24.74 1.30 -3.56
N LYS A 132 24.60 0.74 -2.34
CA LYS A 132 25.64 -0.08 -1.71
C LYS A 132 26.06 -1.29 -2.55
N LYS A 133 25.16 -1.85 -3.36
CA LYS A 133 25.41 -3.00 -4.23
C LYS A 133 25.93 -2.61 -5.62
N VAL A 134 25.86 -1.33 -5.99
CA VAL A 134 26.33 -0.86 -7.29
C VAL A 134 27.85 -0.74 -7.25
N LYS A 135 28.53 -1.54 -8.07
CA LYS A 135 29.96 -1.39 -8.31
C LYS A 135 30.16 -0.29 -9.37
N PRO A 136 30.90 0.79 -9.07
CA PRO A 136 31.24 1.78 -10.10
C PRO A 136 32.05 1.09 -11.19
N LYS A 137 31.63 1.27 -12.44
CA LYS A 137 32.33 0.74 -13.61
C LYS A 137 32.90 1.91 -14.39
N VAL A 138 34.23 1.96 -14.49
CA VAL A 138 34.94 2.94 -15.31
C VAL A 138 35.02 2.38 -16.72
N TYR A 139 34.71 3.19 -17.71
CA TYR A 139 34.78 2.82 -19.13
C TYR A 139 35.90 3.61 -19.81
N GLN A 140 36.63 2.95 -20.69
CA GLN A 140 37.65 3.56 -21.54
C GLN A 140 37.17 3.61 -23.00
N ALA A 141 37.79 4.47 -23.81
CA ALA A 141 37.54 4.51 -25.25
C ALA A 141 37.78 3.10 -25.86
N GLY A 142 36.81 2.61 -26.64
CA GLY A 142 36.80 1.26 -27.18
C GLY A 142 36.02 0.23 -26.37
N ASN A 143 35.56 0.54 -25.15
CA ASN A 143 34.65 -0.36 -24.43
C ASN A 143 33.24 -0.32 -25.03
N LEU A 144 32.66 -1.50 -25.25
CA LEU A 144 31.26 -1.62 -25.65
C LEU A 144 30.35 -1.35 -24.45
N VAL A 145 29.42 -0.41 -24.63
CA VAL A 145 28.40 -0.06 -23.63
C VAL A 145 27.01 -0.25 -24.21
N ILE A 146 26.06 -0.67 -23.37
CA ILE A 146 24.65 -0.76 -23.77
C ILE A 146 24.12 0.66 -23.95
N LYS A 147 23.88 1.06 -25.19
CA LYS A 147 23.25 2.33 -25.53
C LYS A 147 21.74 2.17 -25.49
N ARG A 148 21.09 2.81 -24.51
CA ARG A 148 19.62 2.89 -24.50
C ARG A 148 19.19 3.96 -25.51
N ILE A 149 18.68 3.54 -26.66
CA ILE A 149 18.03 4.42 -27.63
C ILE A 149 16.59 4.61 -27.15
N ILE A 150 16.21 5.84 -26.82
CA ILE A 150 14.83 6.20 -26.52
C ILE A 150 14.27 6.74 -27.84
N LEU A 151 13.38 5.96 -28.45
CA LEU A 151 12.57 6.41 -29.59
C LEU A 151 11.44 7.32 -29.10
#